data_AF-A0A7S1CK95-F1
#
_entry.id   AF-A0A7S1CK95-F1
#
_cell.length_a   1.000
_cell.length_b   1.000
_cell.length_c   1.000
_cell.angle_alpha   90.00
_cell.angle_beta   90.00
_cell.angle_gamma   90.00
#
_symmetry.space_group_name_H-M   'P 1'
#
loop_
_entity.id
_entity.type
_entity.pdbx_description
1 polymer ?
#
loop_
_entity_poly.entity_id
_entity_poly.type
_entity_poly.pdbx_seq_one_letter_code
_entity_poly.pdbx_strand_id
1 'polypeptide(L)'
;AATVLSELPVADVAEEGHFAGSAVAVSGLFALVGAHGDGGGAARLYALAAAGDGGGGVDYSGAWEEVAVLRPDEAVKDDHAAASVALEGERAALGAPFDDVDLEGGGVRTDVGVVYVFAPVVAGEPRGAWRQVARLSASHGEAETWFGSSLSLAGDTLLVGSYLAGFHGAGAAYAFATDADGVPAPIQWSQRQMLEPDDADMEVDFGVSVAVLDRVAAVGAFRDSTDGNAAGAVYMFSRASMSTTALWRHAGKVMPREGRRVAFFGIDVALSMGGAMLVVGSFHYDADAGSGSGGGGGVATGPGVGGGNIGTGGTSDVILDAGSAYVFQLSHPTDPSSPMVERAQLRPHGLDVGDEFGRAVAASGTEVLI
;
A
#
# COMPACT_ATOMS: atom_id res chain seq x y z
N ALA A 1 -8.49 14.14 20.73
CA ALA A 1 -7.09 13.80 21.04
C ALA A 1 -6.99 12.28 21.02
N ALA A 2 -6.15 11.73 20.15
CA ALA A 2 -5.83 10.31 20.20
C ALA A 2 -5.07 10.03 21.50
N THR A 3 -5.35 8.91 22.15
CA THR A 3 -4.62 8.46 23.34
C THR A 3 -3.91 7.18 22.96
N VAL A 4 -2.61 7.10 23.22
CA VAL A 4 -1.86 5.86 23.04
C VAL A 4 -2.36 4.87 24.08
N LEU A 5 -2.94 3.76 23.63
CA LEU A 5 -3.45 2.69 24.50
C LEU A 5 -2.39 1.65 24.81
N SER A 6 -1.53 1.35 23.83
CA SER A 6 -0.45 0.38 23.93
C SER A 6 0.58 0.65 22.84
N GLU A 7 1.82 0.26 23.09
CA GLU A 7 2.94 0.37 22.16
C GLU A 7 3.40 -1.03 21.76
N LEU A 8 3.69 -1.23 20.48
CA LEU A 8 4.40 -2.42 20.03
C LEU A 8 5.80 -2.41 20.67
N PRO A 9 6.27 -3.53 21.24
CA PRO A 9 7.63 -3.58 21.74
C PRO A 9 8.58 -3.22 20.60
N VAL A 10 9.61 -2.42 20.90
CA VAL A 10 10.74 -2.24 19.98
C VAL A 10 11.36 -3.61 19.83
N ALA A 11 10.98 -4.28 18.76
CA ALA A 11 11.48 -5.59 18.54
C ALA A 11 12.95 -5.44 18.11
N ASP A 12 13.77 -6.39 18.51
CA ASP A 12 15.18 -6.44 18.14
C ASP A 12 15.24 -6.86 16.65
N VAL A 13 14.72 -6.01 15.75
CA VAL A 13 14.55 -6.27 14.30
C VAL A 13 15.75 -5.80 13.51
N ALA A 14 16.67 -5.09 14.15
CA ALA A 14 17.89 -4.63 13.55
C ALA A 14 18.98 -5.69 13.76
N GLU A 15 18.96 -6.75 12.94
CA GLU A 15 20.26 -7.12 12.40
C GLU A 15 20.77 -5.89 11.62
N GLU A 16 22.06 -5.58 11.76
CA GLU A 16 22.66 -4.41 11.11
C GLU A 16 22.31 -4.43 9.61
N GLY A 17 21.62 -3.38 9.11
CA GLY A 17 21.15 -3.30 7.72
C GLY A 17 19.66 -3.60 7.48
N HIS A 18 18.83 -3.80 8.52
CA HIS A 18 17.38 -4.03 8.37
C HIS A 18 16.54 -2.79 8.75
N PHE A 19 15.56 -2.44 7.92
CA PHE A 19 14.62 -1.32 8.09
C PHE A 19 13.30 -1.78 8.73
N ALA A 20 13.36 -1.96 10.05
CA ALA A 20 12.20 -2.30 10.87
C ALA A 20 11.07 -1.26 10.77
N GLY A 21 9.82 -1.72 10.67
CA GLY A 21 8.66 -0.81 10.62
C GLY A 21 8.47 -0.13 9.26
N SER A 22 9.13 -0.64 8.22
CA SER A 22 9.01 -0.14 6.84
C SER A 22 7.60 -0.32 6.27
N ALA A 23 6.85 -1.30 6.77
CA ALA A 23 5.44 -1.49 6.45
C ALA A 23 4.70 -2.06 7.67
N VAL A 24 3.43 -1.69 7.84
CA VAL A 24 2.58 -2.16 8.94
C VAL A 24 1.17 -2.47 8.43
N ALA A 25 0.60 -3.59 8.86
CA ALA A 25 -0.80 -3.92 8.64
C ALA A 25 -1.45 -4.38 9.95
N VAL A 26 -2.74 -4.09 10.15
CA VAL A 26 -3.48 -4.45 11.37
C VAL A 26 -4.78 -5.13 11.00
N SER A 27 -5.10 -6.22 11.68
CA SER A 27 -6.39 -6.91 11.56
C SER A 27 -6.87 -7.40 12.92
N GLY A 28 -7.96 -6.82 13.43
CA GLY A 28 -8.49 -7.14 14.75
C GLY A 28 -7.47 -6.88 15.87
N LEU A 29 -7.02 -7.96 16.52
CA LEU A 29 -6.03 -7.94 17.61
C LEU A 29 -4.61 -8.23 17.14
N PHE A 30 -4.36 -8.30 15.83
CA PHE A 30 -3.07 -8.65 15.26
C PHE A 30 -2.49 -7.48 14.48
N ALA A 31 -1.18 -7.29 14.59
CA ALA A 31 -0.40 -6.34 13.82
C ALA A 31 0.76 -7.08 13.16
N LEU A 32 0.97 -6.85 11.87
CA LEU A 32 2.08 -7.37 11.10
C LEU A 32 3.02 -6.22 10.78
N VAL A 33 4.28 -6.35 11.18
CA VAL A 33 5.31 -5.33 10.99
C VAL A 33 6.39 -5.89 10.09
N GLY A 34 6.58 -5.28 8.92
CA GLY A 34 7.62 -5.62 7.97
C GLY A 34 8.99 -5.07 8.36
N ALA A 35 10.02 -5.82 8.04
CA ALA A 35 11.42 -5.42 8.12
C ALA A 35 12.17 -5.99 6.92
N HIS A 36 12.53 -5.11 5.99
CA HIS A 36 13.34 -5.48 4.83
C HIS A 36 14.82 -5.15 5.09
N GLY A 37 15.74 -5.89 4.47
CA GLY A 37 17.19 -5.64 4.59
C GLY A 37 18.03 -6.75 3.95
N ASP A 38 19.34 -6.61 4.04
CA ASP A 38 20.37 -7.44 3.38
C ASP A 38 20.36 -8.94 3.80
N GLY A 39 19.49 -9.32 4.74
CA GLY A 39 19.29 -10.70 5.20
C GLY A 39 18.10 -11.43 4.59
N GLY A 40 17.49 -10.89 3.52
CA GLY A 40 16.30 -11.46 2.88
C GLY A 40 14.96 -10.94 3.40
N GLY A 41 14.98 -10.16 4.49
CA GLY A 41 13.79 -9.55 5.09
C GLY A 41 12.85 -10.55 5.78
N ALA A 42 12.03 -10.04 6.70
CA ALA A 42 11.02 -10.81 7.42
C ALA A 42 9.89 -9.90 7.90
N ALA A 43 8.71 -10.46 8.17
CA ALA A 43 7.68 -9.74 8.91
C ALA A 43 7.46 -10.39 10.28
N ARG A 44 7.23 -9.57 11.30
CA ARG A 44 6.90 -10.02 12.65
C ARG A 44 5.43 -9.80 12.92
N LEU A 45 4.75 -10.86 13.34
CA LEU A 45 3.35 -10.84 13.71
C LEU A 45 3.25 -10.68 15.23
N TYR A 46 2.59 -9.60 15.63
CA TYR A 46 2.26 -9.30 17.01
C TYR A 46 0.79 -9.55 17.25
N ALA A 47 0.48 -10.11 18.42
CA ALA A 47 -0.87 -10.23 18.93
C ALA A 47 -1.00 -9.39 20.19
N LEU A 48 -2.02 -8.55 20.24
CA LEU A 48 -2.35 -7.80 21.44
C LEU A 48 -2.91 -8.77 22.47
N ALA A 49 -2.25 -8.88 23.62
CA ALA A 49 -2.76 -9.67 24.73
C ALA A 49 -4.12 -9.10 25.13
N ALA A 50 -5.17 -9.93 25.14
CA ALA A 50 -6.42 -9.51 25.73
C ALA A 50 -6.18 -9.26 27.22
N ALA A 51 -6.19 -7.99 27.63
CA ALA A 51 -6.37 -7.68 29.04
C ALA A 51 -7.77 -8.16 29.39
N GLY A 52 -7.85 -9.22 30.20
CA GLY A 52 -9.09 -9.95 30.37
C GLY A 52 -10.18 -9.08 30.98
N ASP A 53 -11.36 -9.08 30.38
CA ASP A 53 -12.60 -9.02 31.13
C ASP A 53 -13.65 -9.94 30.50
N GLY A 54 -14.41 -10.64 31.34
CA GLY A 54 -15.48 -11.55 30.92
C GLY A 54 -16.70 -10.80 30.39
N GLY A 55 -16.52 -9.92 29.40
CA GLY A 55 -17.48 -8.88 29.06
C GLY A 55 -17.63 -8.54 27.57
N GLY A 56 -17.32 -9.43 26.62
CA GLY A 56 -17.76 -9.31 25.22
C GLY A 56 -17.27 -8.08 24.40
N GLY A 57 -16.47 -7.20 24.99
CA GLY A 57 -15.74 -6.12 24.31
C GLY A 57 -14.31 -6.53 24.01
N VAL A 58 -13.70 -5.92 23.00
CA VAL A 58 -12.28 -6.09 22.70
C VAL A 58 -11.50 -5.00 23.45
N ASP A 59 -10.68 -5.41 24.43
CA ASP A 59 -9.79 -4.50 25.15
C ASP A 59 -8.46 -4.34 24.40
N TYR A 60 -8.14 -3.10 24.03
CA TYR A 60 -6.92 -2.73 23.32
C TYR A 60 -5.81 -2.17 24.22
N SER A 61 -5.99 -2.18 25.55
CA SER A 61 -5.01 -1.68 26.52
C SER A 61 -3.94 -2.71 26.92
N GLY A 62 -4.02 -3.93 26.40
CA GLY A 62 -3.06 -5.00 26.69
C GLY A 62 -1.67 -4.76 26.12
N ALA A 63 -0.72 -5.62 26.48
CA ALA A 63 0.62 -5.60 25.92
C ALA A 63 0.64 -6.36 24.58
N TRP A 64 1.38 -5.83 23.60
CA TRP A 64 1.66 -6.57 22.37
C TRP A 64 2.71 -7.66 22.62
N GLU A 65 2.43 -8.86 22.12
CA GLU A 65 3.29 -10.02 22.20
C GLU A 65 3.67 -10.45 20.78
N GLU A 66 4.95 -10.70 20.51
CA GLU A 66 5.38 -11.34 19.27
C GLU A 66 4.94 -12.81 19.28
N VAL A 67 4.09 -13.20 18.33
CA VAL A 67 3.54 -14.57 18.27
C VAL A 67 4.12 -15.38 17.11
N ALA A 68 4.63 -14.73 16.07
CA ALA A 68 5.28 -15.39 14.95
C ALA A 68 6.27 -14.47 14.23
N VAL A 69 7.28 -15.08 13.61
CA VAL A 69 8.12 -14.43 12.60
C VAL A 69 7.87 -15.11 11.27
N LEU A 70 7.34 -14.36 10.31
CA LEU A 70 7.04 -14.83 8.96
C LEU A 70 8.28 -14.59 8.10
N ARG A 71 8.92 -15.69 7.70
CA ARG A 71 10.06 -15.70 6.78
C ARG A 71 9.70 -16.54 5.57
N PRO A 72 10.00 -16.07 4.35
CA PRO A 72 9.93 -16.91 3.17
C PRO A 72 10.74 -18.20 3.36
N ASP A 73 10.26 -19.31 2.81
CA ASP A 73 10.95 -20.61 2.91
C ASP A 73 12.22 -20.63 2.03
N GLU A 74 12.25 -19.81 0.98
CA GLU A 74 13.36 -19.63 0.07
C GLU A 74 14.43 -18.67 0.63
N ALA A 75 15.68 -18.87 0.23
CA ALA A 75 16.76 -17.94 0.57
C ALA A 75 16.65 -16.67 -0.28
N VAL A 76 15.90 -15.70 0.21
CA VAL A 76 15.83 -14.34 -0.33
C VAL A 76 17.16 -13.66 0.02
N LYS A 77 18.01 -13.31 -0.94
CA LYS A 77 19.29 -12.67 -0.64
C LYS A 77 19.19 -11.23 -1.08
N ASP A 78 19.19 -10.29 -0.14
CA ASP A 78 19.16 -8.86 -0.45
C ASP A 78 17.87 -8.37 -1.16
N ASP A 79 16.92 -9.24 -1.49
CA ASP A 79 15.72 -8.90 -2.29
C ASP A 79 14.54 -8.28 -1.50
N HIS A 80 14.83 -7.84 -0.27
CA HIS A 80 13.95 -7.02 0.57
C HIS A 80 12.52 -7.56 0.77
N ALA A 81 12.36 -8.82 1.18
CA ALA A 81 11.03 -9.30 1.58
C ALA A 81 10.46 -8.47 2.75
N ALA A 82 9.13 -8.39 2.79
CA ALA A 82 8.38 -7.54 3.72
C ALA A 82 8.62 -6.03 3.56
N ALA A 83 9.04 -5.58 2.36
CA ALA A 83 9.02 -4.15 2.00
C ALA A 83 7.59 -3.58 1.97
N SER A 84 6.61 -4.44 1.72
CA SER A 84 5.18 -4.16 1.90
C SER A 84 4.52 -5.34 2.63
N VAL A 85 3.47 -5.07 3.39
CA VAL A 85 2.72 -6.11 4.11
C VAL A 85 1.22 -5.89 4.03
N ALA A 86 0.45 -6.97 4.02
CA ALA A 86 -1.00 -6.94 4.20
C ALA A 86 -1.44 -8.05 5.16
N LEU A 87 -2.47 -7.78 5.96
CA LEU A 87 -3.00 -8.71 6.95
C LEU A 87 -4.51 -8.60 7.01
N GLU A 88 -5.20 -9.73 6.86
CA GLU A 88 -6.63 -9.82 7.12
C GLU A 88 -6.98 -11.19 7.70
N GLY A 89 -7.57 -11.19 8.90
CA GLY A 89 -7.90 -12.41 9.61
C GLY A 89 -6.67 -13.32 9.79
N GLU A 90 -6.73 -14.51 9.20
CA GLU A 90 -5.68 -15.53 9.27
C GLU A 90 -4.82 -15.60 8.00
N ARG A 91 -4.77 -14.51 7.22
CA ARG A 91 -3.95 -14.43 6.01
C ARG A 91 -3.05 -13.20 6.07
N ALA A 92 -1.76 -13.43 5.82
CA ALA A 92 -0.74 -12.41 5.74
C ALA A 92 -0.07 -12.48 4.36
N ALA A 93 0.27 -11.34 3.78
CA ALA A 93 1.04 -11.24 2.56
C ALA A 93 2.26 -10.33 2.76
N LEU A 94 3.41 -10.73 2.23
CA LEU A 94 4.67 -10.01 2.29
C LEU A 94 5.16 -9.77 0.86
N GLY A 95 5.38 -8.52 0.49
CA GLY A 95 5.96 -8.16 -0.80
C GLY A 95 7.49 -8.19 -0.75
N ALA A 96 8.10 -8.72 -1.80
CA ALA A 96 9.53 -8.75 -2.03
C ALA A 96 9.78 -8.20 -3.45
N PRO A 97 9.72 -6.87 -3.65
CA PRO A 97 9.70 -6.26 -4.99
C PRO A 97 10.98 -6.44 -5.79
N PHE A 98 12.07 -6.90 -5.18
CA PHE A 98 13.33 -7.13 -5.87
C PHE A 98 13.66 -8.62 -6.00
N ASP A 99 12.74 -9.51 -5.64
CA ASP A 99 13.01 -10.94 -5.74
C ASP A 99 13.03 -11.42 -7.19
N ASP A 100 13.84 -12.44 -7.42
CA ASP A 100 14.09 -13.04 -8.70
C ASP A 100 13.02 -14.08 -9.03
N VAL A 101 12.66 -14.21 -10.31
CA VAL A 101 11.73 -15.24 -10.78
C VAL A 101 12.42 -16.17 -11.77
N ASP A 102 12.51 -17.45 -11.39
CA ASP A 102 12.96 -18.52 -12.28
C ASP A 102 11.97 -18.72 -13.44
N LEU A 103 12.50 -18.75 -14.66
CA LEU A 103 11.71 -18.96 -15.87
C LEU A 103 11.61 -20.44 -16.24
N GLU A 104 10.42 -20.84 -16.72
CA GLU A 104 10.23 -22.15 -17.34
C GLU A 104 11.10 -22.27 -18.59
N GLY A 105 11.92 -23.33 -18.66
CA GLY A 105 12.90 -23.52 -19.74
C GLY A 105 14.32 -23.03 -19.43
N GLY A 106 14.54 -22.48 -18.23
CA GLY A 106 15.85 -22.04 -17.74
C GLY A 106 16.10 -20.56 -17.98
N GLY A 107 16.60 -19.89 -16.95
CA GLY A 107 16.81 -18.44 -16.92
C GLY A 107 16.19 -17.84 -15.66
N VAL A 108 16.60 -16.62 -15.33
CA VAL A 108 16.12 -15.87 -14.17
C VAL A 108 15.75 -14.47 -14.66
N ARG A 109 14.56 -14.01 -14.29
CA ARG A 109 14.24 -12.58 -14.34
C ARG A 109 14.65 -11.98 -13.01
N THR A 110 15.57 -11.03 -13.06
CA THR A 110 16.11 -10.43 -11.84
C THR A 110 15.31 -9.22 -11.42
N ASP A 111 15.18 -8.98 -10.12
CA ASP A 111 14.57 -7.77 -9.54
C ASP A 111 13.12 -7.48 -10.01
N VAL A 112 12.37 -8.53 -10.33
CA VAL A 112 11.00 -8.39 -10.87
C VAL A 112 9.94 -8.39 -9.79
N GLY A 113 10.23 -9.07 -8.67
CA GLY A 113 9.46 -9.06 -7.45
C GLY A 113 8.46 -10.20 -7.33
N VAL A 114 8.22 -10.62 -6.08
CA VAL A 114 7.21 -11.62 -5.73
C VAL A 114 6.42 -11.23 -4.48
N VAL A 115 5.36 -11.98 -4.21
CA VAL A 115 4.59 -11.90 -2.98
C VAL A 115 4.48 -13.26 -2.31
N TYR A 116 4.82 -13.31 -1.03
CA TYR A 116 4.68 -14.51 -0.20
C TYR A 116 3.41 -14.42 0.62
N VAL A 117 2.59 -15.46 0.59
CA VAL A 117 1.36 -15.54 1.39
C VAL A 117 1.55 -16.56 2.50
N PHE A 118 1.16 -16.19 3.71
CA PHE A 118 1.24 -17.00 4.91
C PHE A 118 -0.14 -17.23 5.53
N ALA A 119 -0.30 -18.37 6.16
CA ALA A 119 -1.45 -18.71 7.00
C ALA A 119 -1.02 -19.54 8.22
N PRO A 120 -1.82 -19.59 9.30
CA PRO A 120 -1.61 -20.51 10.40
C PRO A 120 -1.54 -21.95 9.91
N VAL A 121 -0.65 -22.74 10.52
CA VAL A 121 -0.53 -24.18 10.28
C VAL A 121 -1.84 -24.89 10.63
N VAL A 122 -2.51 -24.40 11.68
CA VAL A 122 -3.83 -24.86 12.13
C VAL A 122 -4.81 -23.71 12.00
N ALA A 123 -5.83 -23.87 11.14
CA ALA A 123 -6.88 -22.86 10.95
C ALA A 123 -7.63 -22.61 12.27
N GLY A 124 -7.92 -21.35 12.57
CA GLY A 124 -8.50 -20.95 13.85
C GLY A 124 -7.48 -20.67 14.95
N GLU A 125 -6.18 -20.91 14.71
CA GLU A 125 -5.11 -20.73 15.70
C GLU A 125 -4.07 -19.69 15.24
N PRO A 126 -4.43 -18.39 15.11
CA PRO A 126 -3.54 -17.35 14.58
C PRO A 126 -2.35 -17.00 15.49
N ARG A 127 -2.40 -17.42 16.77
CA ARG A 127 -1.27 -17.34 17.71
C ARG A 127 -0.34 -18.56 17.63
N GLY A 128 -0.68 -19.56 16.82
CA GLY A 128 0.12 -20.76 16.60
C GLY A 128 1.23 -20.55 15.57
N ALA A 129 1.82 -21.65 15.11
CA ALA A 129 2.80 -21.61 14.04
C ALA A 129 2.15 -21.16 12.72
N TRP A 130 2.88 -20.36 11.94
CA TRP A 130 2.51 -19.95 10.58
C TRP A 130 3.39 -20.67 9.55
N ARG A 131 2.89 -20.79 8.33
CA ARG A 131 3.66 -21.32 7.19
C ARG A 131 3.38 -20.53 5.91
N GLN A 132 4.34 -20.50 5.01
CA GLN A 132 4.13 -20.05 3.63
C GLN A 132 3.13 -21.02 2.95
N VAL A 133 2.11 -20.45 2.30
CA VAL A 133 1.09 -21.19 1.57
C VAL A 133 1.07 -20.88 0.08
N ALA A 134 1.68 -19.76 -0.33
CA ALA A 134 1.90 -19.44 -1.74
C ALA A 134 3.10 -18.50 -1.94
N ARG A 135 3.71 -18.60 -3.11
CA ARG A 135 4.62 -17.61 -3.70
C ARG A 135 4.00 -17.16 -5.02
N LEU A 136 3.74 -15.87 -5.15
CA LEU A 136 3.01 -15.27 -6.27
C LEU A 136 3.95 -14.39 -7.08
N SER A 137 3.88 -14.52 -8.40
CA SER A 137 4.51 -13.64 -9.37
C SER A 137 3.46 -13.24 -10.41
N ALA A 138 3.71 -12.13 -11.12
CA ALA A 138 2.90 -11.80 -12.29
C ALA A 138 3.03 -12.88 -13.38
N SER A 139 2.03 -12.94 -14.27
CA SER A 139 1.93 -13.97 -15.30
C SER A 139 2.97 -13.75 -16.39
N HIS A 140 3.46 -14.85 -16.97
CA HIS A 140 4.54 -14.81 -17.96
C HIS A 140 4.21 -13.88 -19.14
N GLY A 141 5.10 -12.92 -19.43
CA GLY A 141 4.98 -11.99 -20.54
C GLY A 141 4.32 -10.65 -20.19
N GLU A 142 3.89 -10.48 -18.95
CA GLU A 142 3.49 -9.17 -18.43
C GLU A 142 4.75 -8.40 -18.01
N ALA A 143 4.76 -7.08 -18.27
CA ALA A 143 5.80 -6.21 -17.78
C ALA A 143 5.64 -6.14 -16.26
N GLU A 144 6.57 -6.73 -15.50
CA GLU A 144 6.58 -6.66 -14.05
C GLU A 144 7.91 -6.05 -13.63
N THR A 145 7.82 -4.98 -12.85
CA THR A 145 8.96 -4.27 -12.29
C THR A 145 8.49 -3.86 -10.91
N TRP A 146 9.15 -4.40 -9.88
CA TRP A 146 8.77 -4.17 -8.49
C TRP A 146 7.38 -4.69 -8.13
N PHE A 147 7.03 -5.87 -8.62
CA PHE A 147 5.81 -6.57 -8.24
C PHE A 147 5.81 -6.86 -6.73
N GLY A 148 4.73 -6.49 -6.03
CA GLY A 148 4.70 -6.58 -4.57
C GLY A 148 5.19 -5.31 -3.87
N SER A 149 5.37 -4.21 -4.60
CA SER A 149 5.71 -2.90 -4.02
C SER A 149 4.62 -2.33 -3.12
N SER A 150 3.35 -2.63 -3.41
CA SER A 150 2.21 -2.31 -2.56
C SER A 150 1.23 -3.48 -2.51
N LEU A 151 0.57 -3.67 -1.37
CA LEU A 151 -0.31 -4.80 -1.12
C LEU A 151 -1.58 -4.36 -0.41
N SER A 152 -2.71 -4.97 -0.79
CA SER A 152 -3.95 -4.88 -0.04
C SER A 152 -4.71 -6.21 -0.13
N LEU A 153 -5.21 -6.69 1.00
CA LEU A 153 -5.86 -7.98 1.15
C LEU A 153 -7.27 -7.79 1.72
N ALA A 154 -8.29 -8.30 1.03
CA ALA A 154 -9.67 -8.33 1.51
C ALA A 154 -10.39 -9.61 1.06
N GLY A 155 -10.92 -10.35 2.04
CA GLY A 155 -11.47 -11.68 1.92
C GLY A 155 -10.55 -12.65 1.18
N ASP A 156 -10.98 -13.02 -0.02
CA ASP A 156 -10.30 -13.95 -0.92
C ASP A 156 -9.56 -13.23 -2.05
N THR A 157 -9.38 -11.91 -1.98
CA THR A 157 -8.74 -11.08 -3.00
C THR A 157 -7.52 -10.37 -2.46
N LEU A 158 -6.39 -10.54 -3.14
CA LEU A 158 -5.15 -9.80 -2.91
C LEU A 158 -4.89 -8.91 -4.12
N LEU A 159 -4.76 -7.61 -3.88
CA LEU A 159 -4.37 -6.64 -4.90
C LEU A 159 -2.88 -6.31 -4.70
N VAL A 160 -2.11 -6.44 -5.79
CA VAL A 160 -0.65 -6.29 -5.77
C VAL A 160 -0.24 -5.18 -6.73
N GLY A 161 0.45 -4.17 -6.24
CA GLY A 161 1.00 -3.10 -7.07
C GLY A 161 2.37 -3.46 -7.67
N SER A 162 2.64 -2.87 -8.83
CA SER A 162 3.92 -2.90 -9.52
C SER A 162 4.10 -1.55 -10.21
N TYR A 163 4.57 -0.55 -9.47
CA TYR A 163 4.83 0.77 -10.06
C TYR A 163 6.07 0.69 -10.96
N LEU A 164 6.04 1.38 -12.12
CA LEU A 164 7.01 1.25 -13.23
C LEU A 164 6.88 -0.01 -14.12
N ALA A 165 5.91 -0.87 -13.85
CA ALA A 165 5.51 -1.96 -14.74
C ALA A 165 4.74 -1.47 -16.00
N GLY A 166 4.26 -2.41 -16.82
CA GLY A 166 3.34 -2.10 -17.92
C GLY A 166 3.95 -1.37 -19.14
N PHE A 167 3.08 -0.96 -20.06
CA PHE A 167 3.48 -0.25 -21.28
C PHE A 167 4.07 1.13 -20.92
N HIS A 168 5.26 1.43 -21.45
CA HIS A 168 6.00 2.67 -21.19
C HIS A 168 6.23 3.00 -19.69
N GLY A 169 6.27 1.99 -18.82
CA GLY A 169 6.50 2.20 -17.39
C GLY A 169 5.37 2.94 -16.67
N ALA A 170 4.15 2.91 -17.22
CA ALA A 170 2.98 3.54 -16.60
C ALA A 170 2.63 2.93 -15.23
N GLY A 171 3.03 1.69 -14.98
CA GLY A 171 2.69 0.92 -13.79
C GLY A 171 1.48 0.00 -13.99
N ALA A 172 1.32 -0.99 -13.12
CA ALA A 172 0.23 -1.96 -13.15
C ALA A 172 -0.18 -2.38 -11.72
N ALA A 173 -1.38 -2.95 -11.61
CA ALA A 173 -1.83 -3.65 -10.41
C ALA A 173 -2.43 -5.01 -10.79
N TYR A 174 -2.21 -6.02 -9.97
CA TYR A 174 -2.60 -7.40 -10.27
C TYR A 174 -3.58 -7.89 -9.21
N ALA A 175 -4.76 -8.31 -9.65
CA ALA A 175 -5.76 -8.91 -8.80
C ALA A 175 -5.55 -10.42 -8.74
N PHE A 176 -5.09 -10.92 -7.60
CA PHE A 176 -5.06 -12.33 -7.26
C PHE A 176 -6.30 -12.68 -6.47
N ALA A 177 -6.84 -13.87 -6.72
CA ALA A 177 -7.89 -14.40 -5.89
C ALA A 177 -7.70 -15.89 -5.66
N THR A 178 -8.20 -16.33 -4.51
CA THR A 178 -8.23 -17.74 -4.19
C THR A 178 -9.26 -18.48 -5.04
N ASP A 179 -9.18 -19.80 -5.12
CA ASP A 179 -10.24 -20.67 -5.66
C ASP A 179 -11.34 -20.98 -4.63
N ALA A 180 -11.21 -20.44 -3.42
CA ALA A 180 -12.03 -20.85 -2.29
C ALA A 180 -13.47 -20.36 -2.35
N ASP A 181 -13.80 -19.19 -2.92
CA ASP A 181 -15.15 -18.57 -2.80
C ASP A 181 -15.73 -18.72 -1.35
N GLY A 182 -14.88 -18.66 -0.31
CA GLY A 182 -15.23 -18.92 1.09
C GLY A 182 -15.22 -20.38 1.59
N VAL A 183 -14.65 -21.35 0.85
CA VAL A 183 -14.60 -22.78 1.21
C VAL A 183 -13.22 -23.18 1.77
N PRO A 184 -13.15 -23.91 2.90
CA PRO A 184 -11.87 -24.35 3.48
C PRO A 184 -11.35 -25.66 2.85
N ALA A 185 -10.49 -25.59 1.83
CA ALA A 185 -9.59 -26.66 1.37
C ALA A 185 -8.61 -26.11 0.31
N PRO A 186 -7.45 -26.75 0.05
CA PRO A 186 -6.17 -26.06 -0.14
C PRO A 186 -6.29 -24.85 -1.07
N ILE A 187 -6.28 -23.69 -0.44
CA ILE A 187 -6.51 -22.40 -1.08
C ILE A 187 -5.43 -22.18 -2.14
N GLN A 188 -5.82 -22.25 -3.40
CA GLN A 188 -4.93 -21.94 -4.52
C GLN A 188 -5.11 -20.49 -4.91
N TRP A 189 -4.01 -19.75 -4.92
CA TRP A 189 -3.98 -18.40 -5.43
C TRP A 189 -3.75 -18.42 -6.94
N SER A 190 -4.49 -17.57 -7.66
CA SER A 190 -4.27 -17.37 -9.09
C SER A 190 -4.47 -15.91 -9.45
N GLN A 191 -3.66 -15.42 -10.39
CA GLN A 191 -3.88 -14.11 -10.99
C GLN A 191 -5.17 -14.15 -11.80
N ARG A 192 -6.13 -13.29 -11.45
CA ARG A 192 -7.42 -13.19 -12.15
C ARG A 192 -7.37 -12.14 -13.24
N GLN A 193 -6.64 -11.05 -13.00
CA GLN A 193 -6.63 -9.91 -13.90
C GLN A 193 -5.43 -9.00 -13.61
N MET A 194 -4.84 -8.46 -14.68
CA MET A 194 -3.99 -7.26 -14.62
C MET A 194 -4.86 -6.02 -14.84
N LEU A 195 -4.71 -5.03 -13.98
CA LEU A 195 -5.35 -3.72 -14.03
C LEU A 195 -4.33 -2.71 -14.53
N GLU A 196 -4.71 -1.98 -15.56
CA GLU A 196 -3.91 -0.92 -16.16
C GLU A 196 -4.77 0.36 -16.20
N PRO A 197 -4.14 1.54 -16.14
CA PRO A 197 -4.83 2.79 -16.41
C PRO A 197 -5.26 2.83 -17.89
N ASP A 198 -6.50 3.23 -18.17
CA ASP A 198 -7.05 3.26 -19.53
C ASP A 198 -6.71 4.53 -20.31
N ASP A 199 -6.20 5.55 -19.61
CA ASP A 199 -5.91 6.88 -20.13
C ASP A 199 -4.49 7.38 -19.79
N ALA A 200 -3.60 6.52 -19.28
CA ALA A 200 -2.29 6.98 -18.82
C ALA A 200 -1.35 7.35 -19.97
N ASP A 201 -0.69 8.49 -19.80
CA ASP A 201 0.57 8.80 -20.45
C ASP A 201 1.73 7.95 -19.85
N MET A 202 2.94 8.09 -20.38
CA MET A 202 4.11 7.36 -19.89
C MET A 202 4.44 7.75 -18.43
N GLU A 203 4.86 6.77 -17.61
CA GLU A 203 5.43 6.98 -16.26
C GLU A 203 4.51 7.64 -15.20
N VAL A 204 3.23 7.23 -15.11
CA VAL A 204 2.27 7.74 -14.09
C VAL A 204 2.36 7.07 -12.72
N ASP A 205 3.24 6.07 -12.54
CA ASP A 205 3.41 5.28 -11.31
C ASP A 205 2.12 4.60 -10.81
N PHE A 206 1.28 4.13 -11.73
CA PHE A 206 0.11 3.35 -11.39
C PHE A 206 0.51 2.09 -10.59
N GLY A 207 -0.18 1.84 -9.47
CA GLY A 207 0.14 0.72 -8.59
C GLY A 207 1.12 1.07 -7.47
N VAL A 208 1.53 2.34 -7.33
CA VAL A 208 2.33 2.78 -6.18
C VAL A 208 1.62 2.52 -4.85
N SER A 209 0.31 2.70 -4.82
CA SER A 209 -0.55 2.40 -3.68
C SER A 209 -1.77 1.64 -4.17
N VAL A 210 -2.23 0.68 -3.39
CA VAL A 210 -3.39 -0.14 -3.72
C VAL A 210 -4.24 -0.35 -2.48
N ALA A 211 -5.55 -0.32 -2.66
CA ALA A 211 -6.51 -0.71 -1.63
C ALA A 211 -7.61 -1.54 -2.28
N VAL A 212 -7.98 -2.65 -1.64
CA VAL A 212 -9.14 -3.47 -2.04
C VAL A 212 -10.07 -3.64 -0.86
N LEU A 213 -11.36 -3.52 -1.12
CA LEU A 213 -12.41 -3.75 -0.14
C LEU A 213 -13.66 -4.24 -0.84
N ASP A 214 -14.02 -5.49 -0.57
CA ASP A 214 -15.17 -6.15 -1.17
C ASP A 214 -15.20 -6.05 -2.71
N ARG A 215 -16.06 -5.18 -3.26
CA ARG A 215 -16.26 -4.99 -4.70
C ARG A 215 -15.62 -3.73 -5.26
N VAL A 216 -14.84 -3.01 -4.45
CA VAL A 216 -14.16 -1.76 -4.81
C VAL A 216 -12.66 -1.95 -4.66
N ALA A 217 -11.92 -1.47 -5.64
CA ALA A 217 -10.47 -1.37 -5.58
C ALA A 217 -10.06 0.06 -5.98
N ALA A 218 -9.02 0.57 -5.34
CA ALA A 218 -8.43 1.86 -5.62
C ALA A 218 -6.94 1.65 -5.92
N VAL A 219 -6.43 2.30 -6.96
CA VAL A 219 -5.03 2.23 -7.36
C VAL A 219 -4.49 3.63 -7.56
N GLY A 220 -3.48 4.01 -6.77
CA GLY A 220 -2.82 5.31 -6.88
C GLY A 220 -1.88 5.39 -8.09
N ALA A 221 -1.78 6.58 -8.65
CA ALA A 221 -0.88 6.96 -9.73
C ALA A 221 -0.39 8.40 -9.46
N PHE A 222 0.55 8.55 -8.53
CA PHE A 222 0.88 9.87 -7.97
C PHE A 222 1.58 10.81 -8.96
N ARG A 223 2.17 10.27 -10.05
CA ARG A 223 2.81 11.07 -11.11
C ARG A 223 1.89 11.38 -12.28
N ASP A 224 0.63 10.96 -12.20
CA ASP A 224 -0.36 11.30 -13.22
C ASP A 224 -0.42 12.83 -13.42
N SER A 225 -0.35 13.24 -14.69
CA SER A 225 -0.24 14.64 -15.10
C SER A 225 -1.43 15.15 -15.92
N THR A 226 -2.54 14.39 -15.96
CA THR A 226 -3.75 14.71 -16.74
C THR A 226 -4.26 16.14 -16.50
N ASP A 227 -4.15 16.65 -15.26
CA ASP A 227 -4.58 18.00 -14.85
C ASP A 227 -3.42 18.97 -14.55
N GLY A 228 -2.20 18.65 -15.01
CA GLY A 228 -0.99 19.44 -14.80
C GLY A 228 0.04 18.76 -13.88
N ASN A 229 1.30 19.21 -14.01
CA ASN A 229 2.54 18.70 -13.38
C ASN A 229 2.35 17.79 -12.15
N ALA A 230 2.27 16.46 -12.37
CA ALA A 230 2.25 15.44 -11.31
C ALA A 230 1.23 15.72 -10.18
N ALA A 231 0.05 16.24 -10.54
CA ALA A 231 -1.04 16.44 -9.61
C ALA A 231 -1.45 15.12 -8.94
N GLY A 232 -1.30 14.00 -9.67
CA GLY A 232 -1.59 12.64 -9.22
C GLY A 232 -3.05 12.25 -9.35
N ALA A 233 -3.31 10.95 -9.39
CA ALA A 233 -4.62 10.35 -9.61
C ALA A 233 -4.85 9.13 -8.72
N VAL A 234 -6.12 8.77 -8.55
CA VAL A 234 -6.52 7.44 -8.05
C VAL A 234 -7.54 6.84 -9.02
N TYR A 235 -7.22 5.66 -9.55
CA TYR A 235 -8.08 4.90 -10.43
C TYR A 235 -8.95 3.95 -9.61
N MET A 236 -10.26 4.04 -9.82
CA MET A 236 -11.24 3.21 -9.15
C MET A 236 -11.62 2.04 -10.05
N PHE A 237 -11.67 0.85 -9.47
CA PHE A 237 -12.17 -0.35 -10.12
C PHE A 237 -13.31 -0.94 -9.29
N SER A 238 -14.27 -1.55 -9.99
CA SER A 238 -15.38 -2.25 -9.36
C SER A 238 -15.63 -3.61 -10.00
N ARG A 239 -16.18 -4.54 -9.23
CA ARG A 239 -16.64 -5.84 -9.74
C ARG A 239 -18.13 -6.04 -9.47
N ALA A 240 -18.79 -6.78 -10.35
CA ALA A 240 -20.25 -6.97 -10.30
C ALA A 240 -20.71 -7.85 -9.13
N SER A 241 -19.84 -8.72 -8.62
CA SER A 241 -20.16 -9.62 -7.51
C SER A 241 -18.91 -9.91 -6.66
N MET A 242 -19.12 -10.56 -5.50
CA MET A 242 -18.05 -10.99 -4.60
C MET A 242 -17.34 -12.29 -5.06
N SER A 243 -17.77 -12.90 -6.17
CA SER A 243 -17.12 -14.11 -6.66
C SER A 243 -15.67 -13.82 -7.04
N THR A 244 -14.78 -14.75 -6.73
CA THR A 244 -13.35 -14.69 -7.10
C THR A 244 -13.13 -14.71 -8.63
N THR A 245 -14.15 -15.05 -9.40
CA THR A 245 -14.13 -15.05 -10.88
C THR A 245 -14.68 -13.76 -11.49
N ALA A 246 -15.28 -12.88 -10.70
CA ALA A 246 -15.83 -11.62 -11.19
C ALA A 246 -14.68 -10.66 -11.55
N LEU A 247 -14.65 -10.23 -12.81
CA LEU A 247 -13.63 -9.30 -13.31
C LEU A 247 -13.85 -7.87 -12.77
N TRP A 248 -12.73 -7.19 -12.54
CA TRP A 248 -12.66 -5.78 -12.23
C TRP A 248 -12.83 -4.94 -13.48
N ARG A 249 -13.60 -3.86 -13.36
CA ARG A 249 -13.87 -2.89 -14.42
C ARG A 249 -13.53 -1.50 -13.91
N HIS A 250 -12.90 -0.69 -14.76
CA HIS A 250 -12.65 0.72 -14.43
C HIS A 250 -13.99 1.42 -14.15
N ALA A 251 -14.09 2.01 -12.96
CA ALA A 251 -15.27 2.66 -12.42
C ALA A 251 -15.14 4.19 -12.42
N GLY A 252 -13.93 4.70 -12.64
CA GLY A 252 -13.65 6.12 -12.80
C GLY A 252 -12.31 6.52 -12.21
N LYS A 253 -11.91 7.75 -12.50
CA LYS A 253 -10.67 8.37 -12.04
C LYS A 253 -11.00 9.48 -11.03
N VAL A 254 -10.31 9.48 -9.90
CA VAL A 254 -10.42 10.49 -8.85
C VAL A 254 -9.20 11.37 -8.93
N MET A 255 -9.45 12.66 -9.09
CA MET A 255 -8.44 13.71 -9.17
C MET A 255 -8.72 14.78 -8.10
N PRO A 256 -7.71 15.56 -7.70
CA PRO A 256 -7.94 16.79 -6.97
C PRO A 256 -8.88 17.74 -7.73
N ARG A 257 -9.72 18.51 -7.02
CA ARG A 257 -10.54 19.55 -7.65
C ARG A 257 -9.68 20.54 -8.45
N GLU A 258 -10.16 20.91 -9.63
CA GLU A 258 -9.51 21.85 -10.54
C GLU A 258 -8.99 23.11 -9.82
N GLY A 259 -7.77 23.52 -10.17
CA GLY A 259 -7.14 24.74 -9.67
C GLY A 259 -6.49 24.65 -8.28
N ARG A 260 -6.49 23.48 -7.63
CA ARG A 260 -5.69 23.27 -6.41
C ARG A 260 -4.22 23.02 -6.76
N ARG A 261 -3.31 23.59 -5.96
CA ARG A 261 -1.91 23.15 -5.91
C ARG A 261 -1.88 21.87 -5.10
N VAL A 262 -1.64 20.75 -5.77
CA VAL A 262 -1.52 19.43 -5.17
C VAL A 262 -0.33 18.77 -5.85
N ALA A 263 0.45 18.03 -5.08
CA ALA A 263 1.50 17.17 -5.60
C ALA A 263 1.22 15.75 -5.09
N PHE A 264 1.59 14.76 -5.90
CA PHE A 264 1.62 13.35 -5.49
C PHE A 264 0.29 12.84 -4.89
N PHE A 265 -0.85 13.30 -5.39
CA PHE A 265 -2.15 12.77 -4.98
C PHE A 265 -2.24 11.28 -5.35
N GLY A 266 -2.63 10.43 -4.41
CA GLY A 266 -2.62 8.98 -4.60
C GLY A 266 -1.30 8.33 -4.21
N ILE A 267 -0.40 9.05 -3.53
CA ILE A 267 0.81 8.45 -2.94
C ILE A 267 0.47 7.30 -1.98
N ASP A 268 -0.64 7.44 -1.24
CA ASP A 268 -1.21 6.38 -0.42
C ASP A 268 -2.74 6.43 -0.47
N VAL A 269 -3.38 5.27 -0.36
CA VAL A 269 -4.84 5.12 -0.45
C VAL A 269 -5.36 4.12 0.58
N ALA A 270 -6.49 4.44 1.22
CA ALA A 270 -7.16 3.54 2.14
C ALA A 270 -8.67 3.48 1.84
N LEU A 271 -9.25 2.28 1.93
CA LEU A 271 -10.69 2.06 1.79
C LEU A 271 -11.30 1.63 3.12
N SER A 272 -12.54 2.07 3.40
CA SER A 272 -13.29 1.60 4.56
C SER A 272 -14.80 1.48 4.35
N MET A 273 -15.40 0.46 4.98
CA MET A 273 -16.83 0.12 4.84
C MET A 273 -17.77 1.04 5.63
N GLY A 274 -17.28 1.84 6.57
CA GLY A 274 -18.10 2.79 7.35
C GLY A 274 -18.51 4.02 6.53
N GLY A 275 -19.13 3.81 5.37
CA GLY A 275 -19.58 4.84 4.45
C GLY A 275 -19.04 4.72 3.02
N ALA A 276 -18.45 3.58 2.65
CA ALA A 276 -17.75 3.39 1.36
C ALA A 276 -16.74 4.52 1.12
N MET A 277 -15.90 4.73 2.12
CA MET A 277 -14.94 5.82 2.20
C MET A 277 -13.66 5.44 1.47
N LEU A 278 -13.14 6.39 0.70
CA LEU A 278 -11.78 6.38 0.18
C LEU A 278 -11.04 7.55 0.83
N VAL A 279 -9.89 7.27 1.43
CA VAL A 279 -8.95 8.30 1.88
C VAL A 279 -7.77 8.29 0.92
N VAL A 280 -7.37 9.48 0.47
CA VAL A 280 -6.26 9.65 -0.46
C VAL A 280 -5.24 10.60 0.16
N GLY A 281 -4.02 10.12 0.31
CA GLY A 281 -2.87 10.93 0.69
C GLY A 281 -2.35 11.79 -0.45
N SER A 282 -1.80 12.94 -0.11
CA SER A 282 -1.06 13.82 -1.01
C SER A 282 0.04 14.47 -0.19
N PHE A 283 1.27 14.18 -0.57
CA PHE A 283 2.45 14.78 0.02
C PHE A 283 2.98 15.88 -0.91
N HIS A 284 3.47 16.97 -0.36
CA HIS A 284 4.06 18.05 -1.15
C HIS A 284 5.56 18.15 -0.84
N TYR A 285 6.38 17.92 -1.87
CA TYR A 285 7.82 18.10 -1.77
C TYR A 285 8.18 19.53 -2.22
N ASP A 286 8.52 20.40 -1.28
CA ASP A 286 9.03 21.73 -1.61
C ASP A 286 10.52 21.64 -1.96
N ALA A 287 10.83 21.55 -3.26
CA ALA A 287 12.21 21.51 -3.74
C ALA A 287 12.99 22.81 -3.47
N ASP A 288 12.32 23.91 -3.09
CA ASP A 288 12.94 25.22 -2.89
C ASP A 288 13.22 25.56 -1.41
N ALA A 289 12.89 24.67 -0.47
CA ALA A 289 13.15 24.86 0.97
C ALA A 289 14.66 24.92 1.35
N GLY A 290 15.56 24.78 0.38
CA GLY A 290 17.02 24.86 0.54
C GLY A 290 17.73 26.00 -0.19
N SER A 291 17.06 26.88 -0.95
CA SER A 291 17.76 27.91 -1.75
C SER A 291 18.11 29.20 -0.97
N GLY A 292 18.50 29.05 0.29
CA GLY A 292 19.25 30.08 1.02
C GLY A 292 20.72 30.03 0.61
N SER A 293 21.11 30.89 -0.34
CA SER A 293 22.47 31.19 -0.80
C SER A 293 23.64 30.67 0.07
N GLY A 294 24.41 29.70 -0.45
CA GLY A 294 25.73 29.33 0.08
C GLY A 294 26.23 27.99 -0.49
N GLY A 295 27.16 28.04 -1.44
CA GLY A 295 27.66 26.85 -2.14
C GLY A 295 28.49 25.88 -1.27
N GLY A 296 28.44 24.59 -1.65
CA GLY A 296 29.33 23.53 -1.18
C GLY A 296 28.72 22.15 -1.42
N GLY A 297 29.33 21.36 -2.31
CA GLY A 297 28.79 20.07 -2.78
C GLY A 297 28.88 18.90 -1.79
N GLY A 298 28.07 17.88 -2.05
CA GLY A 298 28.09 16.54 -1.43
C GLY A 298 26.95 15.67 -1.96
N VAL A 299 27.25 14.42 -2.32
CA VAL A 299 26.48 13.48 -3.16
C VAL A 299 25.75 12.40 -2.32
N ALA A 300 24.58 11.92 -2.77
CA ALA A 300 24.12 10.50 -2.73
C ALA A 300 22.72 10.35 -3.41
N THR A 301 22.62 9.99 -4.70
CA THR A 301 22.37 8.66 -5.33
C THR A 301 20.90 8.23 -5.51
N GLY A 302 20.40 8.39 -6.74
CA GLY A 302 19.15 7.84 -7.33
C GLY A 302 18.93 8.46 -8.72
N PRO A 303 18.48 7.73 -9.77
CA PRO A 303 18.80 8.09 -11.16
C PRO A 303 18.01 9.30 -11.68
N GLY A 304 18.75 10.37 -12.00
CA GLY A 304 18.55 11.17 -13.21
C GLY A 304 17.22 11.93 -13.38
N VAL A 305 16.82 12.75 -12.41
CA VAL A 305 15.73 13.72 -12.61
C VAL A 305 16.24 14.89 -13.46
N GLY A 306 15.76 15.01 -14.69
CA GLY A 306 15.88 16.22 -15.48
C GLY A 306 15.07 17.35 -14.83
N GLY A 307 15.75 18.31 -14.21
CA GLY A 307 15.13 19.43 -13.52
C GLY A 307 14.24 20.28 -14.43
N GLY A 308 12.93 20.15 -14.24
CA GLY A 308 11.96 21.16 -14.67
C GLY A 308 11.77 22.17 -13.53
N ASN A 309 12.36 23.36 -13.67
CA ASN A 309 12.21 24.44 -12.70
C ASN A 309 10.73 24.78 -12.47
N ILE A 310 10.30 24.73 -11.21
CA ILE A 310 9.00 25.25 -10.76
C ILE A 310 9.11 26.78 -10.73
N GLY A 311 8.42 27.46 -11.63
CA GLY A 311 8.43 28.92 -11.70
C GLY A 311 7.59 29.56 -10.59
N THR A 312 8.21 30.34 -9.70
CA THR A 312 7.51 31.15 -8.70
C THR A 312 7.11 32.51 -9.28
N GLY A 313 5.82 32.71 -9.57
CA GLY A 313 5.20 34.04 -9.69
C GLY A 313 4.56 34.43 -8.34
N GLY A 314 5.13 35.43 -7.67
CA GLY A 314 4.92 35.71 -6.24
C GLY A 314 3.54 36.21 -5.81
N THR A 315 3.20 36.01 -4.54
CA THR A 315 3.22 37.03 -3.46
C THR A 315 2.79 36.38 -2.15
N SER A 316 3.65 36.49 -1.13
CA SER A 316 3.36 36.40 0.31
C SER A 316 2.13 35.60 0.77
N ASP A 317 2.30 34.28 0.81
CA ASP A 317 1.83 33.41 1.89
C ASP A 317 2.66 32.14 1.73
N VAL A 318 3.76 32.04 2.48
CA VAL A 318 4.54 30.80 2.58
C VAL A 318 3.67 29.84 3.40
N ILE A 319 2.64 29.28 2.76
CA ILE A 319 2.05 28.04 3.23
C ILE A 319 3.14 27.01 2.92
N LEU A 320 3.90 26.64 3.95
CA LEU A 320 4.63 25.38 3.96
C LEU A 320 3.58 24.30 3.75
N ASP A 321 3.30 23.96 2.48
CA ASP A 321 2.34 22.94 2.14
C ASP A 321 3.03 21.62 2.44
N ALA A 322 2.77 21.08 3.62
CA ALA A 322 3.30 19.80 4.06
C ALA A 322 2.40 18.63 3.63
N GLY A 323 1.45 18.89 2.73
CA GLY A 323 0.54 17.90 2.17
C GLY A 323 -0.87 17.95 2.74
N SER A 324 -1.70 16.99 2.34
CA SER A 324 -3.13 16.90 2.66
C SER A 324 -3.59 15.45 2.57
N ALA A 325 -4.67 15.13 3.29
CA ALA A 325 -5.44 13.93 3.01
C ALA A 325 -6.85 14.31 2.54
N TYR A 326 -7.41 13.55 1.62
CA TYR A 326 -8.70 13.81 1.02
C TYR A 326 -9.63 12.65 1.30
N VAL A 327 -10.86 12.96 1.73
CA VAL A 327 -11.87 11.96 2.05
C VAL A 327 -12.94 12.00 0.98
N PHE A 328 -13.15 10.87 0.33
CA PHE A 328 -14.16 10.64 -0.68
C PHE A 328 -15.16 9.58 -0.20
N GLN A 329 -16.37 9.62 -0.76
CA GLN A 329 -17.38 8.59 -0.55
C GLN A 329 -18.07 8.27 -1.88
N LEU A 330 -18.50 7.03 -2.04
CA LEU A 330 -19.39 6.65 -3.15
C LEU A 330 -20.65 7.54 -3.15
N SER A 331 -21.03 8.03 -4.33
CA SER A 331 -22.28 8.78 -4.50
C SER A 331 -23.50 7.92 -4.18
N HIS A 332 -23.42 6.61 -4.43
CA HIS A 332 -24.43 5.62 -4.08
C HIS A 332 -23.78 4.49 -3.28
N PRO A 333 -23.91 4.46 -1.94
CA PRO A 333 -23.14 3.55 -1.07
C PRO A 333 -23.28 2.05 -1.37
N THR A 334 -24.37 1.63 -2.02
CA THR A 334 -24.62 0.23 -2.37
C THR A 334 -24.17 -0.14 -3.78
N ASP A 335 -23.85 0.85 -4.61
CA ASP A 335 -23.39 0.67 -5.99
C ASP A 335 -21.87 0.89 -6.05
N PRO A 336 -21.07 -0.18 -6.14
CA PRO A 336 -19.61 -0.08 -6.15
C PRO A 336 -19.07 0.58 -7.42
N SER A 337 -19.90 0.74 -8.46
CA SER A 337 -19.53 1.42 -9.71
C SER A 337 -19.84 2.92 -9.69
N SER A 338 -20.51 3.40 -8.63
CA SER A 338 -20.88 4.80 -8.54
C SER A 338 -19.65 5.69 -8.32
N PRO A 339 -19.65 6.93 -8.81
CA PRO A 339 -18.49 7.80 -8.70
C PRO A 339 -18.19 8.17 -7.24
N MET A 340 -16.92 8.36 -6.95
CA MET A 340 -16.43 8.92 -5.68
C MET A 340 -16.65 10.44 -5.65
N VAL A 341 -17.15 10.95 -4.52
CA VAL A 341 -17.40 12.37 -4.28
C VAL A 341 -16.58 12.86 -3.10
N GLU A 342 -15.76 13.88 -3.32
CA GLU A 342 -14.97 14.50 -2.24
C GLU A 342 -15.90 15.10 -1.17
N ARG A 343 -15.70 14.68 0.08
CA ARG A 343 -16.42 15.15 1.26
C ARG A 343 -15.59 16.09 2.12
N ALA A 344 -14.29 15.86 2.21
CA ALA A 344 -13.41 16.67 3.02
C ALA A 344 -11.99 16.71 2.47
N GLN A 345 -11.30 17.80 2.77
CA GLN A 345 -9.85 17.91 2.71
C GLN A 345 -9.37 18.14 4.14
N LEU A 346 -8.51 17.25 4.62
CA LEU A 346 -7.88 17.30 5.91
C LEU A 346 -6.51 17.94 5.73
N ARG A 347 -6.27 19.00 6.50
CA ARG A 347 -5.00 19.72 6.53
C ARG A 347 -4.48 19.76 7.95
N PRO A 348 -3.16 19.67 8.10
CA PRO A 348 -2.54 19.73 9.41
C PRO A 348 -2.54 21.18 9.92
N HIS A 349 -2.46 21.33 11.25
CA HIS A 349 -2.29 22.62 11.91
C HIS A 349 -1.00 22.60 12.73
N GLY A 350 -0.17 23.65 12.60
CA GLY A 350 1.03 23.82 13.42
C GLY A 350 2.17 22.89 13.02
N LEU A 351 2.43 22.74 11.73
CA LEU A 351 3.55 21.95 11.23
C LEU A 351 4.87 22.70 11.22
N ASP A 352 5.93 21.93 11.37
CA ASP A 352 7.31 22.34 11.19
C ASP A 352 7.79 22.07 9.76
N VAL A 353 8.91 22.68 9.38
CA VAL A 353 9.55 22.44 8.09
C VAL A 353 10.02 20.98 8.02
N GLY A 354 9.60 20.26 6.97
CA GLY A 354 9.96 18.86 6.75
C GLY A 354 8.88 17.86 7.17
N ASP A 355 7.77 18.32 7.74
CA ASP A 355 6.61 17.46 8.00
C ASP A 355 5.99 16.97 6.68
N GLU A 356 5.59 15.69 6.64
CA GLU A 356 5.11 15.00 5.44
C GLU A 356 3.66 14.50 5.63
N PHE A 357 2.76 15.42 5.96
CA PHE A 357 1.35 15.10 6.19
C PHE A 357 0.68 14.53 4.93
N GLY A 358 -0.09 13.45 5.10
CA GLY A 358 -0.73 12.78 3.98
C GLY A 358 0.19 11.86 3.18
N ARG A 359 1.43 11.60 3.65
CA ARG A 359 2.30 10.57 3.09
C ARG A 359 1.78 9.15 3.33
N ALA A 360 1.13 8.92 4.46
CA ALA A 360 0.46 7.66 4.80
C ALA A 360 -0.95 7.95 5.30
N VAL A 361 -1.91 7.08 4.97
CA VAL A 361 -3.30 7.20 5.40
C VAL A 361 -3.87 5.84 5.78
N ALA A 362 -4.75 5.82 6.78
CA ALA A 362 -5.51 4.62 7.12
C ALA A 362 -6.96 4.98 7.43
N ALA A 363 -7.86 4.02 7.23
CA ALA A 363 -9.29 4.23 7.36
C ALA A 363 -9.97 3.04 8.04
N SER A 364 -10.78 3.30 9.07
CA SER A 364 -11.57 2.28 9.75
C SER A 364 -12.93 2.84 10.14
N GLY A 365 -14.00 2.24 9.62
CA GLY A 365 -15.34 2.78 9.77
C GLY A 365 -15.42 4.19 9.17
N THR A 366 -15.73 5.16 10.02
CA THR A 366 -15.78 6.60 9.68
C THR A 366 -14.53 7.36 10.14
N GLU A 367 -13.56 6.67 10.73
CA GLU A 367 -12.35 7.26 11.29
C GLU A 367 -11.22 7.22 10.26
N VAL A 368 -10.41 8.28 10.29
CA VAL A 368 -9.26 8.47 9.40
C VAL A 368 -8.04 8.75 10.27
N LEU A 369 -6.94 8.06 9.97
CA LEU A 369 -5.62 8.33 10.51
C LEU A 369 -4.70 8.80 9.38
N ILE A 370 -3.86 9.78 9.68
CA ILE A 370 -2.92 10.44 8.75
C ILE A 370 -1.61 10.65 9.51
#